data_AF-A0A7C1ZMZ2-F1
#
_entry.id   AF-A0A7C1ZMZ2-F1
#
_cell.length_a   1.000
_cell.length_b   1.000
_cell.length_c   1.000
_cell.angle_alpha   90.00
_cell.angle_beta   90.00
_cell.angle_gamma   90.00
#
_symmetry.space_group_name_H-M   'P 1'
#
loop_
_entity.id
_entity.type
_entity.pdbx_description
1 polymer ?
#
loop_
_entity_poly.entity_id
_entity_poly.type
_entity_poly.pdbx_seq_one_letter_code
_entity_poly.pdbx_strand_id
1 'polypeptide(L)'
;MIQLFRSKIYLALTLMLMVLAFGVFGYRFIADYSWVDALYMTIITVTTVGFSEVRPMGPEGKIFTIILIVTSVFIVGFAISIVTEYLLSRNSVELLKKKKMKNAIENLNQHVVVCG
;
A
#
# COMPACT_ATOMS: atom_id res chain seq x y z
N MET A 1 1.55 20.04 2.02
CA MET A 1 0.72 18.83 1.77
C MET A 1 1.41 17.80 0.87
N ILE A 2 1.93 18.16 -0.32
CA ILE A 2 2.61 17.24 -1.27
C ILE A 2 3.82 16.51 -0.65
N GLN A 3 4.61 17.16 0.20
CA GLN A 3 5.78 16.56 0.86
C GLN A 3 5.40 15.45 1.87
N LEU A 4 4.28 15.59 2.59
CA LEU A 4 3.79 14.57 3.52
C LEU A 4 3.33 13.30 2.78
N PHE A 5 2.63 13.46 1.66
CA PHE A 5 2.21 12.35 0.80
C PHE A 5 3.39 11.59 0.20
N ARG A 6 4.43 12.32 -0.25
CA ARG A 6 5.67 11.69 -0.71
C ARG A 6 6.32 10.86 0.40
N SER A 7 6.41 11.38 1.62
CA SER A 7 6.98 10.62 2.74
C SER A 7 6.21 9.33 3.05
N LYS A 8 4.87 9.40 3.14
CA LYS A 8 4.02 8.21 3.39
C LYS A 8 4.13 7.16 2.29
N ILE A 9 4.19 7.56 1.02
CA ILE A 9 4.27 6.60 -0.10
C ILE A 9 5.64 5.91 -0.16
N TYR A 10 6.73 6.65 0.11
CA TYR A 10 8.05 6.04 0.24
C TYR A 10 8.12 5.06 1.40
N LEU A 11 7.51 5.39 2.54
CA LEU A 11 7.40 4.47 3.68
C LEU A 11 6.66 3.18 3.29
N ALA A 12 5.49 3.29 2.66
CA ALA A 12 4.70 2.14 2.23
C ALA A 12 5.48 1.24 1.24
N LEU A 13 6.15 1.83 0.24
CA LEU A 13 6.97 1.09 -0.72
C LEU A 13 8.16 0.39 -0.04
N THR A 14 8.82 1.08 0.88
CA THR A 14 9.97 0.51 1.61
C THR A 14 9.53 -0.65 2.48
N LEU A 15 8.41 -0.54 3.20
CA LEU A 15 7.85 -1.62 4.00
C LEU A 15 7.43 -2.82 3.14
N MET A 16 6.81 -2.59 1.98
CA MET A 16 6.50 -3.65 1.02
C MET A 16 7.75 -4.40 0.57
N LEU A 17 8.81 -3.69 0.17
CA LEU A 17 10.07 -4.30 -0.22
C LEU A 17 10.72 -5.07 0.92
N MET A 18 10.68 -4.56 2.15
CA MET A 18 11.19 -5.27 3.32
C MET A 18 10.44 -6.57 3.59
N VAL A 19 9.10 -6.58 3.51
CA VAL A 19 8.29 -7.79 3.71
C VAL A 19 8.58 -8.83 2.63
N LEU A 20 8.70 -8.40 1.37
CA LEU A 20 9.03 -9.32 0.27
C LEU A 20 10.43 -9.91 0.46
N ALA A 21 11.43 -9.09 0.80
CA ALA A 21 12.77 -9.58 1.10
C ALA A 21 12.75 -10.56 2.29
N PHE A 22 12.07 -10.20 3.37
CA PHE A 22 11.93 -11.05 4.55
C PHE A 22 11.28 -12.40 4.23
N GLY A 23 10.21 -12.40 3.43
CA GLY A 23 9.58 -13.62 2.92
C GLY A 23 10.56 -14.49 2.11
N VAL A 24 11.23 -13.91 1.13
CA VAL A 24 12.15 -14.64 0.23
C VAL A 24 13.30 -15.25 1.01
N PHE A 25 13.96 -14.46 1.87
CA PHE A 25 15.07 -14.96 2.68
C PHE A 25 14.60 -15.99 3.72
N GLY A 26 13.44 -15.79 4.33
CA GLY A 26 12.88 -16.74 5.28
C GLY A 26 12.57 -18.09 4.63
N TYR A 27 11.88 -18.12 3.48
CA TYR A 27 11.66 -19.37 2.75
C TYR A 27 12.96 -20.00 2.25
N ARG A 28 13.94 -19.20 1.84
CA ARG A 28 15.25 -19.71 1.39
C ARG A 28 16.02 -20.39 2.52
N PHE A 29 16.04 -19.81 3.72
CA PHE A 29 16.91 -20.28 4.81
C PHE A 29 16.20 -21.18 5.84
N ILE A 30 14.88 -21.03 6.04
CA ILE A 30 14.11 -21.81 7.02
C ILE A 30 13.49 -23.04 6.36
N ALA A 31 12.98 -22.91 5.13
CA ALA A 31 12.30 -23.98 4.42
C ALA A 31 13.13 -24.60 3.27
N ASP A 32 14.38 -24.13 3.09
CA ASP A 32 15.32 -24.55 2.02
C ASP A 32 14.72 -24.53 0.60
N TYR A 33 13.86 -23.55 0.32
CA TYR A 33 13.31 -23.38 -1.03
C TYR A 33 14.39 -22.89 -1.99
N SER A 34 14.25 -23.19 -3.28
CA SER A 34 15.06 -22.51 -4.30
C SER A 34 14.73 -21.01 -4.32
N TRP A 35 15.62 -20.16 -4.85
CA TRP A 35 15.35 -18.71 -4.93
C TRP A 35 14.04 -18.37 -5.65
N VAL A 36 13.73 -19.13 -6.71
CA VAL A 36 12.51 -18.96 -7.49
C VAL A 36 11.29 -19.42 -6.69
N ASP A 37 11.36 -20.58 -6.05
CA ASP A 37 10.26 -21.10 -5.22
C ASP A 37 10.00 -20.22 -4.00
N ALA A 38 11.06 -19.67 -3.39
CA ALA A 38 10.96 -18.75 -2.26
C ALA A 38 10.29 -17.43 -2.68
N LEU A 39 10.65 -16.89 -3.84
CA LEU A 39 10.00 -15.70 -4.41
C LEU A 39 8.54 -15.98 -4.76
N TYR A 40 8.26 -17.09 -5.44
CA TYR A 40 6.91 -17.47 -5.81
C TYR A 40 6.03 -17.66 -4.57
N MET A 41 6.49 -18.43 -3.57
CA MET A 41 5.81 -18.63 -2.30
C MET A 41 5.55 -17.30 -1.58
N THR A 42 6.56 -16.43 -1.51
CA THR A 42 6.40 -15.10 -0.89
C THR A 42 5.34 -14.27 -1.57
N ILE A 43 5.34 -14.23 -2.91
CA ILE A 43 4.35 -13.47 -3.68
C ILE A 43 2.95 -14.00 -3.40
N ILE A 44 2.70 -15.30 -3.57
CA ILE A 44 1.35 -15.86 -3.38
C ILE A 44 0.82 -15.66 -1.95
N THR A 45 1.72 -15.66 -0.95
CA THR A 45 1.38 -15.43 0.45
C THR A 45 1.05 -13.94 0.69
N VAL A 46 1.94 -13.03 0.30
CA VAL A 46 1.79 -11.59 0.54
C VAL A 46 0.63 -11.00 -0.26
N THR A 47 0.39 -11.48 -1.48
CA THR A 47 -0.74 -11.04 -2.30
C THR A 47 -2.05 -11.71 -1.91
N THR A 48 -2.08 -12.54 -0.87
CA THR A 48 -3.26 -13.27 -0.38
C THR A 48 -3.90 -14.21 -1.41
N VAL A 49 -3.15 -14.59 -2.45
CA VAL A 49 -3.62 -15.58 -3.45
C VAL A 49 -3.71 -16.96 -2.80
N GLY A 50 -2.73 -17.30 -1.95
CA GLY A 50 -2.80 -18.47 -1.08
C GLY A 50 -2.95 -19.79 -1.81
N PHE A 51 -2.14 -20.03 -2.85
CA PHE A 51 -2.06 -21.34 -3.48
C PHE A 51 -1.49 -22.39 -2.52
N SER A 52 -1.51 -23.67 -2.91
CA SER A 52 -0.88 -24.73 -2.13
C SER A 52 0.61 -24.45 -1.92
N GLU A 53 1.17 -25.04 -0.85
CA GLU A 53 2.60 -25.00 -0.60
C GLU A 53 3.37 -25.49 -1.83
N VAL A 54 4.39 -24.74 -2.25
CA VAL A 54 5.22 -25.09 -3.42
C VAL A 54 5.96 -26.41 -3.19
N ARG A 55 6.36 -26.66 -1.93
CA ARG A 55 7.00 -27.88 -1.47
C ARG A 55 6.46 -28.22 -0.07
N PRO A 56 6.53 -29.48 0.38
CA PRO A 56 6.19 -29.83 1.75
C PRO A 56 7.09 -29.05 2.72
N MET A 57 6.48 -28.29 3.64
CA MET A 57 7.22 -27.54 4.65
C MET A 57 7.11 -28.17 6.04
N GLY A 58 8.21 -28.11 6.80
CA GLY A 58 8.26 -28.53 8.19
C GLY A 58 7.57 -27.52 9.15
N PRO A 59 7.44 -27.86 10.44
CA PRO A 59 6.77 -27.02 11.44
C PRO A 59 7.31 -25.59 11.51
N GLU A 60 8.63 -25.43 11.42
CA GLU A 60 9.33 -24.14 11.39
C GLU A 60 8.93 -23.26 10.20
N GLY A 61 8.81 -23.85 9.00
CA GLY A 61 8.33 -23.15 7.80
C GLY A 61 6.88 -22.68 7.93
N LYS A 62 6.03 -23.48 8.61
CA LYS A 62 4.63 -23.13 8.88
C LYS A 62 4.54 -21.96 9.86
N ILE A 63 5.28 -22.01 10.97
CA ILE A 63 5.32 -20.91 11.96
C ILE A 63 5.82 -19.62 11.30
N PHE A 64 6.88 -19.70 10.50
CA PHE A 64 7.36 -18.58 9.71
C PHE A 64 6.28 -18.00 8.79
N THR A 65 5.59 -18.87 8.05
CA THR A 65 4.50 -18.47 7.14
C THR A 65 3.36 -17.78 7.90
N ILE A 66 2.99 -18.24 9.09
CA ILE A 66 1.98 -17.60 9.93
C ILE A 66 2.40 -16.15 10.28
N ILE A 67 3.65 -15.96 10.71
CA ILE A 67 4.19 -14.63 11.06
C ILE A 67 4.21 -13.71 9.82
N LEU A 68 4.62 -14.26 8.67
CA LEU A 68 4.67 -13.54 7.41
C LEU A 68 3.27 -13.11 6.96
N ILE A 69 2.26 -13.98 7.06
CA ILE A 69 0.86 -13.66 6.73
C ILE A 69 0.37 -12.51 7.61
N VAL A 70 0.50 -12.63 8.93
CA VAL A 70 0.00 -11.60 9.85
C VAL A 70 0.64 -10.25 9.55
N THR A 71 1.96 -10.22 9.38
CA THR A 71 2.72 -8.98 9.15
C THR A 71 2.42 -8.38 7.78
N SER A 72 2.35 -9.20 6.73
CA SER A 72 2.10 -8.76 5.36
C SER A 72 0.70 -8.17 5.18
N VAL A 73 -0.33 -8.73 5.83
CA VAL A 73 -1.71 -8.20 5.75
C VAL A 73 -1.79 -6.76 6.24
N PHE A 74 -1.16 -6.43 7.38
CA PHE A 74 -1.15 -5.05 7.89
C PHE A 74 -0.42 -4.09 6.94
N ILE A 75 0.70 -4.52 6.37
CA ILE A 75 1.52 -3.67 5.49
C ILE A 75 0.83 -3.46 4.14
N VAL A 76 0.22 -4.49 3.56
CA VAL A 76 -0.58 -4.38 2.33
C VAL A 76 -1.80 -3.49 2.56
N GLY A 77 -2.52 -3.67 3.68
CA GLY A 77 -3.65 -2.81 4.05
C GLY A 77 -3.25 -1.34 4.21
N PHE A 78 -2.11 -1.08 4.85
CA PHE A 78 -1.53 0.25 4.94
C PHE A 78 -1.18 0.82 3.56
N ALA A 79 -0.52 0.04 2.70
CA ALA A 79 -0.15 0.47 1.35
C ALA A 79 -1.39 0.82 0.50
N ILE A 80 -2.45 -0.01 0.53
CA ILE A 80 -3.72 0.25 -0.15
C ILE A 80 -4.35 1.56 0.37
N SER A 81 -4.30 1.79 1.69
CA SER A 81 -4.83 3.02 2.29
C SER A 81 -4.10 4.26 1.77
N ILE A 82 -2.76 4.22 1.70
CA ILE A 82 -1.95 5.32 1.16
C ILE A 82 -2.22 5.55 -0.33
N VAL A 83 -2.33 4.48 -1.12
CA VAL A 83 -2.66 4.57 -2.56
C VAL A 83 -4.04 5.19 -2.74
N THR A 84 -5.03 4.76 -1.95
CA THR A 84 -6.39 5.31 -1.99
C THR A 84 -6.40 6.79 -1.62
N GLU A 85 -5.72 7.18 -0.53
CA GLU A 85 -5.57 8.58 -0.10
C GLU A 85 -4.92 9.43 -1.22
N TYR A 86 -3.90 8.88 -1.89
CA TYR A 86 -3.22 9.54 -3.00
C TYR A 86 -4.11 9.73 -4.24
N LEU A 87 -4.87 8.69 -4.63
CA LEU A 87 -5.82 8.76 -5.74
C LEU A 87 -6.94 9.75 -5.47
N LEU A 88 -7.51 9.72 -4.25
CA LEU A 88 -8.54 10.68 -3.83
C LEU A 88 -8.00 12.11 -3.73
N SER A 89 -6.77 12.30 -3.26
CA SER A 89 -6.12 13.62 -3.22
C SER A 89 -5.87 14.18 -4.62
N ARG A 90 -5.58 13.32 -5.61
CA ARG A 90 -5.52 13.71 -7.02
C ARG A 90 -6.90 13.95 -7.63
N ASN A 91 -7.94 13.29 -7.11
CA ASN A 91 -9.30 13.57 -7.53
C ASN A 91 -9.69 14.95 -6.97
N SER A 92 -9.47 15.93 -7.83
CA SER A 92 -9.64 17.37 -7.67
C SER A 92 -11.03 17.83 -7.21
N VAL A 93 -11.83 17.07 -6.46
CA VAL A 93 -13.15 17.49 -5.97
C VAL A 93 -13.05 18.80 -5.19
N GLU A 94 -12.03 18.96 -4.34
CA GLU A 94 -11.73 20.21 -3.64
C GLU A 94 -11.37 21.36 -4.60
N LEU A 95 -10.51 21.10 -5.59
CA LEU A 95 -10.07 22.10 -6.57
C LEU A 95 -11.18 22.45 -7.58
N LEU A 96 -12.03 21.48 -7.96
CA LEU A 96 -13.20 21.62 -8.81
C LEU A 96 -14.30 22.36 -8.07
N LYS A 97 -14.51 22.10 -6.77
CA LYS A 97 -15.40 22.89 -5.92
C LYS A 97 -14.92 24.34 -5.84
N LYS A 98 -13.63 24.56 -5.59
CA LYS A 98 -13.03 25.91 -5.59
C LYS A 98 -13.15 26.59 -6.95
N LYS A 99 -12.90 25.89 -8.05
CA LYS A 99 -13.04 26.41 -9.42
C LYS A 99 -14.49 26.72 -9.78
N LYS A 100 -15.46 25.85 -9.42
CA LYS A 100 -16.89 26.11 -9.58
C LYS A 100 -17.33 27.32 -8.76
N MET A 101 -16.91 27.41 -7.51
CA MET A 101 -17.26 28.54 -6.65
C MET A 101 -16.66 29.85 -7.17
N LYS A 102 -15.41 29.84 -7.64
CA LYS A 102 -14.77 30.98 -8.28
C LYS A 102 -15.53 31.43 -9.54
N ASN A 103 -15.88 30.50 -10.43
CA ASN A 103 -16.68 30.81 -11.62
C ASN A 103 -18.09 31.35 -11.24
N ALA A 104 -18.70 30.84 -10.18
CA ALA A 104 -19.99 31.36 -9.71
C ALA A 104 -19.85 32.79 -9.19
N ILE A 105 -18.81 33.08 -8.41
CA ILE A 105 -18.51 34.43 -7.91
C ILE A 105 -18.21 35.40 -9.07
N GLU A 106 -17.45 34.96 -10.08
CA GLU A 106 -17.11 35.77 -11.26
C GLU A 106 -18.33 36.15 -12.11
N ASN A 107 -19.42 35.37 -12.06
CA ASN A 107 -20.66 35.67 -12.77
C ASN A 107 -21.65 36.53 -11.96
N LEU A 108 -21.34 36.87 -10.70
CA LEU A 108 -22.19 37.75 -9.89
C LEU A 108 -21.91 39.22 -10.23
N ASN A 109 -22.94 39.97 -10.62
CA ASN A 109 -22.86 41.42 -10.78
C ASN A 109 -23.36 42.13 -9.51
N GLN A 110 -22.68 43.22 -9.11
CA GLN A 110 -23.00 44.04 -7.93
C GLN A 110 -22.99 43.29 -6.58
N HIS A 111 -22.00 42.43 -6.37
CA HIS A 111 -21.81 41.75 -5.10
C HIS A 111 -20.81 42.50 -4.19
N VAL A 112 -21.01 42.40 -2.87
CA VAL A 112 -20.11 42.95 -1.85
C VAL A 112 -19.52 41.78 -1.06
N VAL A 113 -18.20 41.81 -0.86
CA VAL A 113 -17.49 40.82 -0.04
C VAL A 113 -17.36 41.37 1.38
N VAL A 114 -18.04 40.75 2.33
CA VAL A 114 -17.90 41.08 3.76
C VAL A 114 -16.77 40.23 4.33
N CYS A 115 -15.65 40.87 4.67
CA CYS A 115 -14.54 40.23 5.37
C CYS A 115 -14.76 40.38 6.88
N GLY A 116 -15.24 39.32 7.51
CA GLY A 116 -15.37 39.17 8.96
C GLY A 116 -14.60 37.94 9.44
#